data_AF-A0A1G7KUR1-F1
#
_entry.id   AF-A0A1G7KUR1-F1
#
_cell.length_a   1.000
_cell.length_b   1.000
_cell.length_c   1.000
_cell.angle_alpha   90.00
_cell.angle_beta   90.00
_cell.angle_gamma   90.00
#
_symmetry.space_group_name_H-M   'P 1'
#
loop_
_entity.id
_entity.type
_entity.pdbx_description
1 polymer ?
#
loop_
_entity_poly.entity_id
_entity_poly.type
_entity_poly.pdbx_seq_one_letter_code
_entity_poly.pdbx_strand_id
1 'polypeptide(L)'
;MSRRYKGTSCFANTARKYEQDSNDIDIKLKVCDINLFIRLLEGYENIVMIIPLEPKQGLVKLRPSPDTCADVWEILKTLPIEFEIMG
;
A
#
# COMPACT_ATOMS: atom_id res chain seq x y z
N MET A 1 3.29 16.03 -13.38
CA MET A 1 2.61 17.10 -12.60
C MET A 1 1.10 16.86 -12.62
N SER A 2 0.53 16.26 -11.57
CA SER A 2 -0.93 16.11 -11.42
C SER A 2 -1.52 17.45 -10.94
N ARG A 3 -2.54 17.97 -11.62
CA ARG A 3 -3.31 19.13 -11.17
C ARG A 3 -4.17 18.70 -9.98
N ARG A 4 -3.61 18.74 -8.76
CA ARG A 4 -4.39 18.55 -7.53
C ARG A 4 -5.38 19.70 -7.38
N TYR A 5 -6.61 19.39 -7.00
CA TYR A 5 -7.63 20.38 -6.66
C TYR A 5 -7.11 21.30 -5.54
N LYS A 6 -7.00 22.61 -5.83
CA LYS A 6 -6.46 23.63 -4.90
C LYS A 6 -7.56 24.39 -4.15
N GLY A 7 -8.75 23.81 -4.00
CA GLY A 7 -9.82 24.44 -3.23
C GLY A 7 -9.46 24.54 -1.74
N THR A 8 -10.00 25.55 -1.07
CA THR A 8 -9.96 25.72 0.39
C THR A 8 -11.16 25.07 1.09
N SER A 9 -11.92 24.25 0.36
CA SER A 9 -13.12 23.60 0.89
C SER A 9 -12.79 22.62 2.02
N CYS A 10 -13.77 22.37 2.90
CA CYS A 10 -13.66 21.37 3.96
C CYS A 10 -13.22 19.99 3.42
N PHE A 11 -13.70 19.63 2.22
CA PHE A 11 -13.28 18.42 1.52
C PHE A 11 -11.77 18.41 1.19
N ALA A 12 -11.22 19.51 0.68
CA ALA A 12 -9.80 19.60 0.35
C ALA A 12 -8.90 19.49 1.59
N ASN A 13 -9.31 20.10 2.72
CA ASN A 13 -8.59 19.98 3.99
C ASN A 13 -8.66 18.56 4.54
N THR A 14 -9.81 17.89 4.41
CA THR A 14 -9.99 16.50 4.82
C THR A 14 -9.12 15.56 3.96
N ALA A 15 -9.14 15.71 2.64
CA ALA A 15 -8.31 14.92 1.74
C ALA A 15 -6.79 15.12 2.01
N ARG A 16 -6.36 16.35 2.29
CA ARG A 16 -4.97 16.63 2.69
C ARG A 16 -4.60 15.99 4.02
N LYS A 17 -5.51 15.99 4.98
CA LYS A 17 -5.31 15.32 6.27
C LYS A 17 -5.15 13.81 6.10
N TYR A 18 -5.99 13.19 5.27
CA TYR A 18 -5.86 11.77 4.92
C TYR A 18 -4.57 11.45 4.14
N GLU A 19 -4.08 12.35 3.28
CA GLU A 19 -2.75 12.19 2.65
C GLU A 19 -1.60 12.25 3.66
N GLN A 20 -1.76 12.99 4.78
CA GLN A 20 -0.74 13.11 5.83
C GLN A 20 -0.76 11.95 6.83
N ASP A 21 -1.94 11.43 7.18
CA ASP A 21 -2.12 10.33 8.14
C ASP A 21 -2.10 8.94 7.47
N SER A 22 -1.50 8.81 6.27
CA SER A 22 -1.62 7.57 5.50
C SER A 22 -0.84 6.43 6.15
N ASN A 23 -1.52 5.32 6.48
CA ASN A 23 -0.92 4.06 6.92
C ASN A 23 -0.27 3.28 5.75
N ASP A 24 0.31 3.99 4.79
CA ASP A 24 1.01 3.39 3.65
C ASP A 24 2.20 2.57 4.18
N ILE A 25 2.36 1.37 3.64
CA ILE A 25 3.47 0.46 3.97
C ILE A 25 4.28 0.25 2.70
N ASP A 26 5.53 0.69 2.71
CA ASP A 26 6.45 0.44 1.60
C ASP A 26 7.16 -0.89 1.82
N ILE A 27 7.14 -1.76 0.79
CA ILE A 27 7.69 -3.12 0.86
C ILE A 27 8.69 -3.30 -0.27
N LYS A 28 9.84 -3.87 0.08
CA LYS A 28 10.86 -4.31 -0.84
C LYS A 28 10.92 -5.83 -0.86
N LEU A 29 10.85 -6.41 -2.05
CA LEU A 29 10.88 -7.85 -2.28
C LEU A 29 11.81 -8.19 -3.45
N LYS A 30 12.11 -9.47 -3.63
CA LYS A 30 12.83 -9.92 -4.83
C LYS A 30 11.95 -9.69 -6.06
N VAL A 31 12.55 -9.25 -7.17
CA VAL A 31 11.81 -8.92 -8.40
C VAL A 31 10.99 -10.10 -8.94
N CYS A 32 11.50 -11.33 -8.78
CA CYS A 32 10.80 -12.55 -9.19
C CYS A 32 9.52 -12.82 -8.37
N ASP A 33 9.44 -12.31 -7.15
CA ASP A 33 8.37 -12.62 -6.20
C ASP A 33 7.22 -11.60 -6.27
N ILE A 34 7.38 -10.49 -7.00
CA ILE A 34 6.37 -9.42 -7.10
C ILE A 34 5.02 -9.95 -7.55
N ASN A 35 5.01 -10.74 -8.63
CA ASN A 35 3.75 -11.26 -9.17
C ASN A 35 3.09 -12.25 -8.21
N LEU A 36 3.88 -13.06 -7.51
CA LEU A 36 3.34 -14.00 -6.51
C LEU A 36 2.77 -13.24 -5.31
N PHE A 37 3.51 -12.26 -4.81
CA PHE A 37 3.09 -11.40 -3.70
C PHE A 37 1.78 -10.68 -3.99
N ILE A 38 1.67 -10.06 -5.18
CA ILE A 38 0.44 -9.40 -5.62
C ILE A 38 -0.72 -10.39 -5.65
N ARG A 39 -0.55 -11.56 -6.28
CA ARG A 39 -1.61 -12.58 -6.39
C ARG A 39 -2.08 -13.12 -5.03
N LEU A 40 -1.16 -13.30 -4.09
CA LEU A 40 -1.51 -13.74 -2.74
C LEU A 40 -2.38 -12.69 -2.03
N LEU A 41 -2.03 -11.41 -2.16
CA LEU A 41 -2.80 -10.32 -1.57
C LEU A 41 -4.13 -10.08 -2.29
N GLU A 42 -4.18 -10.21 -3.62
CA GLU A 42 -5.44 -10.14 -4.40
C GLU A 42 -6.43 -11.24 -4.04
N GLY A 43 -5.96 -12.37 -3.51
CA GLY A 43 -6.81 -13.44 -2.97
C GLY A 43 -7.61 -13.01 -1.74
N TYR A 44 -7.19 -11.94 -1.07
CA TYR A 44 -7.92 -11.33 0.03
C TYR A 44 -8.76 -10.16 -0.50
N GLU A 45 -10.03 -10.42 -0.79
CA GLU A 45 -10.91 -9.43 -1.41
C GLU A 45 -11.00 -8.13 -0.59
N ASN A 46 -10.71 -7.00 -1.26
CA ASN A 46 -10.85 -5.63 -0.73
C ASN A 46 -10.04 -5.30 0.54
N ILE A 47 -8.99 -6.06 0.86
CA ILE A 47 -8.18 -5.80 2.06
C ILE A 47 -7.22 -4.62 1.88
N VAL A 48 -6.53 -4.55 0.75
CA VAL A 48 -5.45 -3.57 0.54
C VAL A 48 -5.34 -3.15 -0.92
N MET A 49 -5.06 -1.86 -1.15
CA MET A 49 -4.68 -1.38 -2.47
C MET A 49 -3.17 -1.57 -2.65
N ILE A 50 -2.78 -2.23 -3.74
CA ILE A 50 -1.38 -2.53 -4.07
C ILE A 50 -0.93 -1.60 -5.19
N ILE A 51 0.18 -0.89 -4.97
CA ILE A 51 0.71 0.10 -5.90
C ILE A 51 2.18 -0.26 -6.20
N PRO A 52 2.48 -0.84 -7.38
CA PRO A 52 3.86 -1.08 -7.79
C PRO A 52 4.55 0.27 -8.02
N LEU A 53 5.54 0.61 -7.18
CA LEU A 53 6.28 1.87 -7.31
C LEU A 53 7.42 1.72 -8.31
N GLU A 54 8.27 0.71 -8.09
CA GLU A 54 9.39 0.38 -8.97
C GLU A 54 9.51 -1.14 -9.15
N PRO A 55 8.76 -1.73 -10.09
CA PRO A 55 8.74 -3.18 -10.29
C PRO A 55 10.11 -3.77 -10.63
N LYS A 56 10.98 -3.00 -11.30
CA LYS A 56 12.34 -3.44 -11.63
C LYS A 56 13.27 -3.51 -10.41
N GLN A 57 12.92 -2.82 -9.33
CA GLN A 57 13.68 -2.80 -8.08
C GLN A 57 13.02 -3.62 -6.96
N GLY A 58 11.85 -4.21 -7.22
CA GLY A 58 11.12 -4.95 -6.19
C GLY A 58 10.32 -4.09 -5.23
N LEU A 59 10.02 -2.85 -5.59
CA LEU A 59 9.39 -1.89 -4.69
C LEU A 59 7.87 -1.80 -4.92
N VAL A 60 7.11 -2.11 -3.88
CA VAL A 60 5.64 -2.10 -3.88
C VAL A 60 5.14 -1.36 -2.66
N LYS A 61 4.13 -0.52 -2.85
CA LYS A 61 3.42 0.17 -1.77
C LYS A 61 2.09 -0.50 -1.50
N LEU A 62 1.80 -0.74 -0.23
CA LEU A 62 0.50 -1.17 0.25
C LEU A 62 -0.22 0.00 0.89
N ARG A 63 -1.48 0.20 0.50
CA ARG A 63 -2.37 1.20 1.07
C ARG A 63 -3.59 0.51 1.69
N PRO A 64 -3.50 0.11 2.98
CA PRO A 64 -4.65 -0.39 3.72
C PRO A 64 -5.64 0.74 4.02
N SER A 65 -6.90 0.38 4.26
CA SER A 65 -7.84 1.31 4.90
C SER A 65 -7.55 1.35 6.42
N PRO A 66 -8.00 2.38 7.15
CA PRO A 66 -7.87 2.40 8.61
C PRO A 66 -8.45 1.14 9.28
N ASP A 67 -9.54 0.61 8.71
CA ASP A 67 -10.24 -0.56 9.23
C ASP A 67 -9.50 -1.88 8.94
N THR A 68 -8.79 -1.97 7.80
CA THR A 68 -8.08 -3.20 7.39
C THR A 68 -6.60 -3.24 7.75
N CYS A 69 -6.08 -2.19 8.41
CA CYS A 69 -4.66 -2.11 8.78
C CYS A 69 -4.20 -3.32 9.61
N ALA A 70 -4.97 -3.70 10.63
CA ALA A 70 -4.63 -4.83 11.50
C ALA A 70 -4.56 -6.13 10.70
N ASP A 71 -5.56 -6.38 9.85
CA ASP A 71 -5.63 -7.57 9.00
C ASP A 71 -4.46 -7.65 8.03
N VAL A 72 -4.07 -6.52 7.41
CA VAL A 72 -2.90 -6.46 6.52
C VAL A 72 -1.63 -6.85 7.25
N TRP A 73 -1.42 -6.35 8.48
CA TRP A 73 -0.26 -6.74 9.28
C TRP A 73 -0.27 -8.23 9.66
N GLU A 74 -1.43 -8.82 9.90
CA GLU A 74 -1.55 -10.26 10.17
C GLU A 74 -1.25 -11.08 8.91
N ILE A 75 -1.82 -10.71 7.76
CA ILE A 75 -1.58 -11.38 6.49
C ILE A 75 -0.09 -11.34 6.15
N LEU A 76 0.55 -10.17 6.24
CA LEU A 76 1.98 -10.02 5.96
C LEU A 76 2.84 -10.98 6.81
N LYS A 77 2.49 -11.23 8.08
CA LYS A 77 3.21 -12.19 8.95
C LYS A 77 3.07 -13.65 8.52
N THR A 78 2.04 -13.98 7.75
CA THR A 78 1.73 -15.36 7.33
C THR A 78 2.16 -15.67 5.90
N LEU A 79 2.52 -14.66 5.10
CA LEU A 79 2.88 -14.86 3.70
C LEU A 79 4.15 -15.71 3.57
N PRO A 80 4.16 -16.72 2.69
CA PRO A 80 5.31 -17.57 2.42
C PRO A 80 6.31 -16.89 1.46
N ILE A 81 6.60 -15.61 1.65
CA ILE A 81 7.48 -14.79 0.80
C ILE A 81 8.39 -13.95 1.70
N GLU A 82 9.67 -13.85 1.34
CA GLU A 82 10.61 -12.94 1.98
C GLU A 82 10.44 -11.51 1.46
N PHE A 83 10.28 -10.56 2.38
CA PHE A 83 10.21 -9.14 2.06
C PHE A 83 10.73 -8.29 3.22
N GLU A 84 11.11 -7.05 2.91
CA GLU A 84 11.55 -6.03 3.87
C GLU A 84 10.53 -4.89 3.89
N ILE A 85 10.11 -4.48 5.09
CA ILE A 85 9.25 -3.32 5.27
C ILE A 85 10.14 -2.09 5.44
N MET A 86 9.93 -1.09 4.58
CA MET A 86 10.62 0.19 4.61
C MET A 86 9.77 1.18 5.41
N GLY A 87 10.32 1.67 6.54
CA GLY A 87 9.67 2.63 7.44
C GLY A 87 9.98 4.08 7.12
#